data_AF-A0A4Z1EB25-F1
#
_entry.id   AF-A0A4Z1EB25-F1
#
_cell.length_a   1.000
_cell.length_b   1.000
_cell.length_c   1.000
_cell.angle_alpha   90.00
_cell.angle_beta   90.00
_cell.angle_gamma   90.00
#
_symmetry.space_group_name_H-M   'P 1'
#
loop_
_entity.id
_entity.type
_entity.pdbx_description
1 polymer ?
#
loop_
_entity_poly.entity_id
_entity_poly.type
_entity_poly.pdbx_seq_one_letter_code
_entity_poly.pdbx_strand_id
1 'polypeptide(L)'
;MSATTPARRAARSLLLVPALALALTACGGAAERPTVEELADGFQQIIEEAEMGEAGELFTPEAITCIAEKLEASDLDDETLATLAEGRDEQRDQETADQVEEITGTATMECVSA
;
A
#
# COMPACT_ATOMS: atom_id res chain seq x y z
N MET A 1 -4.57 -47.25 46.81
CA MET A 1 -3.31 -47.28 46.04
C MET A 1 -3.67 -47.28 44.56
N SER A 2 -3.36 -46.16 43.90
CA SER A 2 -3.18 -45.89 42.46
C SER A 2 -4.16 -46.41 41.40
N ALA A 3 -4.83 -45.43 40.78
CA ALA A 3 -5.49 -45.51 39.48
C ALA A 3 -4.47 -45.71 38.34
N THR A 4 -4.89 -46.33 37.23
CA THR A 4 -4.15 -46.25 35.96
C THR A 4 -5.13 -46.23 34.79
N THR A 5 -5.34 -45.02 34.26
CA THR A 5 -6.02 -44.71 33.01
C THR A 5 -5.04 -44.85 31.84
N PRO A 6 -5.35 -45.57 30.74
CA PRO A 6 -4.54 -45.47 29.53
C PRO A 6 -4.93 -44.22 28.72
N ALA A 7 -4.03 -43.25 28.70
CA ALA A 7 -4.06 -42.07 27.86
C ALA A 7 -4.02 -42.49 26.37
N ARG A 8 -5.05 -42.12 25.60
CA ARG A 8 -5.04 -42.23 24.14
C ARG A 8 -4.01 -41.25 23.60
N ARG A 9 -3.01 -41.80 22.89
CA ARG A 9 -1.96 -41.03 22.20
C ARG A 9 -2.61 -40.02 21.26
N ALA A 10 -2.39 -38.75 21.57
CA ALA A 10 -2.74 -37.63 20.71
C ALA A 10 -2.09 -37.82 19.33
N ALA A 11 -2.93 -37.87 18.30
CA ALA A 11 -2.50 -37.88 16.92
C ALA A 11 -1.80 -36.55 16.63
N ARG A 12 -0.57 -36.68 16.16
CA ARG A 12 0.39 -35.63 15.85
C ARG A 12 0.01 -35.01 14.51
N SER A 13 -0.97 -34.12 14.50
CA SER A 13 -1.27 -33.27 13.36
C SER A 13 -0.37 -32.05 13.42
N LEU A 14 0.83 -32.18 12.85
CA LEU A 14 1.67 -31.04 12.49
C LEU A 14 0.94 -30.27 11.38
N LEU A 15 0.19 -29.26 11.79
CA LEU A 15 -0.25 -28.16 10.92
C LEU A 15 1.02 -27.46 10.41
N LEU A 16 1.41 -27.77 9.17
CA LEU A 16 2.35 -26.99 8.40
C LEU A 16 1.66 -25.66 8.04
N VAL A 17 1.83 -24.66 8.89
CA VAL A 17 1.58 -23.26 8.52
C VAL A 17 2.76 -22.85 7.64
N PRO A 18 2.56 -22.46 6.37
CA PRO A 18 3.60 -21.77 5.63
C PRO A 18 3.76 -20.41 6.30
N ALA A 19 4.77 -20.28 7.17
CA ALA A 19 5.25 -18.98 7.58
C ALA A 19 5.80 -18.31 6.33
N LEU A 20 5.05 -17.36 5.77
CA LEU A 20 5.59 -16.37 4.85
C LEU A 20 6.78 -15.73 5.56
N ALA A 21 7.98 -16.11 5.15
CA ALA A 21 9.20 -15.47 5.56
C ALA A 21 9.21 -14.09 4.89
N LEU A 22 8.65 -13.10 5.58
CA LEU A 22 8.97 -11.69 5.37
C LEU A 22 10.46 -11.55 5.68
N ALA A 23 11.28 -11.76 4.66
CA ALA A 23 12.68 -11.37 4.69
C ALA A 23 12.68 -9.85 4.75
N LEU A 24 12.69 -9.29 5.96
CA LEU A 24 13.07 -7.91 6.20
C LEU A 24 14.52 -7.77 5.76
N THR A 25 14.73 -7.47 4.49
CA THR A 25 15.96 -6.82 4.01
C THR A 25 15.94 -5.35 4.47
N ALA A 26 15.86 -5.14 5.78
CA ALA A 26 16.26 -3.88 6.39
C ALA A 26 17.80 -3.83 6.32
N CYS A 27 18.32 -3.45 5.16
CA CYS A 27 19.74 -3.23 4.95
C CYS A 27 19.97 -2.00 4.05
N GLY A 28 19.84 -0.82 4.65
CA GLY A 28 20.74 0.29 4.37
C GLY A 28 20.33 1.27 3.26
N GLY A 29 19.67 2.36 3.68
CA GLY A 29 20.07 3.70 3.24
C GLY A 29 19.50 4.27 1.95
N ALA A 30 18.46 3.66 1.38
CA ALA A 30 17.56 4.28 0.41
C ALA A 30 16.13 4.14 0.93
N ALA A 31 15.25 5.11 0.66
CA ALA A 31 13.82 4.93 0.92
C ALA A 31 13.37 3.65 0.20
N GLU A 32 12.77 2.71 0.92
CA GLU A 32 12.22 1.51 0.30
C GLU A 32 10.95 1.93 -0.43
N ARG A 33 10.78 1.52 -1.70
CA ARG A 33 9.59 1.85 -2.48
C ARG A 33 8.34 1.40 -1.70
N PRO A 34 7.39 2.30 -1.41
CA PRO A 34 6.19 1.94 -0.66
C PRO A 34 5.34 0.95 -1.44
N THR A 35 4.59 0.15 -0.71
CA THR A 35 3.63 -0.79 -1.27
C THR A 35 2.42 -0.07 -1.86
N VAL A 36 1.67 -0.76 -2.73
CA VAL A 36 0.39 -0.28 -3.27
C VAL A 36 -0.60 0.07 -2.14
N GLU A 37 -0.60 -0.72 -1.07
CA GLU A 37 -1.48 -0.52 0.09
C GLU A 37 -1.13 0.79 0.82
N GLU A 38 0.16 1.04 1.06
CA GLU A 38 0.64 2.30 1.68
C GLU A 38 0.37 3.52 0.79
N LEU A 39 0.55 3.38 -0.54
CA LEU A 39 0.22 4.43 -1.49
C LEU A 39 -1.28 4.70 -1.57
N ALA A 40 -2.12 3.67 -1.52
CA ALA A 40 -3.57 3.82 -1.49
C ALA A 40 -4.04 4.56 -0.23
N ASP A 41 -3.50 4.19 0.94
CA ASP A 41 -3.80 4.85 2.21
C ASP A 41 -3.35 6.32 2.22
N GLY A 42 -2.15 6.62 1.71
CA GLY A 42 -1.66 7.99 1.56
C GLY A 42 -2.51 8.81 0.58
N PHE A 43 -2.85 8.25 -0.57
CA PHE A 43 -3.68 8.91 -1.57
C PHE A 43 -5.10 9.18 -1.06
N GLN A 44 -5.69 8.24 -0.32
CA GLN A 44 -6.97 8.42 0.36
C GLN A 44 -6.92 9.60 1.34
N GLN A 45 -5.86 9.73 2.12
CA GLN A 45 -5.67 10.87 3.04
C GLN A 45 -5.60 12.19 2.28
N ILE A 46 -4.85 12.26 1.17
CA ILE A 46 -4.76 13.47 0.33
C ILE A 46 -6.15 13.87 -0.21
N ILE A 47 -6.95 12.91 -0.66
CA ILE A 47 -8.32 13.15 -1.14
C ILE A 47 -9.22 13.68 -0.01
N GLU A 48 -9.13 13.08 1.19
CA GLU A 48 -9.90 13.49 2.36
C GLU A 48 -9.52 14.91 2.81
N GLU A 49 -8.23 15.23 2.84
CA GLU A 49 -7.70 16.55 3.21
C GLU A 49 -8.03 17.63 2.17
N ALA A 50 -8.11 17.26 0.89
CA ALA A 50 -8.53 18.17 -0.17
C ALA A 50 -10.02 18.57 -0.10
N GLU A 51 -10.79 18.00 0.83
CA GLU A 51 -12.22 18.26 1.03
C GLU A 51 -13.03 18.23 -0.28
N MET A 52 -12.73 17.26 -1.16
CA MET A 52 -13.26 17.20 -2.53
C MET A 52 -14.79 17.04 -2.65
N GLY A 53 -15.52 16.91 -1.54
CA GLY A 53 -16.98 16.86 -1.51
C GLY A 53 -17.53 15.74 -2.39
N GLU A 54 -18.51 16.05 -3.23
CA GLU A 54 -19.13 15.10 -4.18
C GLU A 54 -18.13 14.55 -5.22
N ALA A 55 -17.03 15.27 -5.52
CA ALA A 55 -15.98 14.75 -6.41
C ALA A 55 -15.15 13.64 -5.75
N GLY A 56 -15.14 13.57 -4.42
CA GLY A 56 -14.53 12.45 -3.67
C GLY A 56 -15.23 11.12 -3.92
N GLU A 57 -16.52 11.13 -4.29
CA GLU A 57 -17.29 9.91 -4.59
C GLU A 57 -16.79 9.17 -5.85
N LEU A 58 -16.05 9.87 -6.71
CA LEU A 58 -15.40 9.28 -7.89
C LEU A 58 -14.19 8.42 -7.51
N PHE A 59 -13.60 8.64 -6.33
CA PHE A 59 -12.46 7.89 -5.81
C PHE A 59 -12.96 6.73 -4.95
N THR A 60 -13.56 5.72 -5.58
CA THR A 60 -13.93 4.49 -4.88
C THR A 60 -12.66 3.74 -4.41
N PRO A 61 -12.76 2.82 -3.43
CA PRO A 61 -11.61 2.03 -3.00
C PRO A 61 -10.89 1.30 -4.14
N GLU A 62 -11.64 0.83 -5.14
CA GLU A 62 -11.10 0.20 -6.34
C GLU A 62 -10.35 1.20 -7.23
N ALA A 63 -10.90 2.41 -7.42
CA ALA A 63 -10.23 3.47 -8.17
C ALA A 63 -8.94 3.93 -7.47
N ILE A 64 -8.97 4.07 -6.13
CA ILE A 64 -7.79 4.43 -5.33
C ILE A 64 -6.71 3.36 -5.42
N THR A 65 -7.10 2.08 -5.31
CA THR A 65 -6.15 0.97 -5.47
C THR A 65 -5.54 0.95 -6.87
N CYS A 66 -6.35 1.17 -7.91
CA CYS A 66 -5.86 1.28 -9.29
C CYS A 66 -4.88 2.45 -9.47
N ILE A 67 -5.15 3.62 -8.88
CA ILE A 67 -4.24 4.76 -8.91
C ILE A 67 -2.94 4.43 -8.17
N ALA A 68 -3.02 3.79 -7.01
CA ALA A 68 -1.86 3.36 -6.24
C ALA A 68 -0.98 2.34 -7.00
N GLU A 69 -1.58 1.39 -7.72
CA GLU A 69 -0.85 0.47 -8.62
C GLU A 69 -0.10 1.23 -9.72
N LYS A 70 -0.69 2.29 -10.28
CA LYS A 70 -0.07 3.12 -11.31
C LYS A 70 1.07 3.97 -10.76
N LEU A 71 0.92 4.51 -9.55
CA LEU A 71 1.97 5.24 -8.85
C LEU A 71 3.14 4.33 -8.50
N GLU A 72 2.87 3.15 -7.95
CA GLU A 72 3.91 2.14 -7.68
C GLU A 72 4.61 1.72 -8.97
N ALA A 73 3.89 1.55 -10.09
CA ALA A 73 4.50 1.18 -11.36
C ALA A 73 5.17 2.36 -12.12
N SER A 74 5.09 3.59 -11.60
CA SER A 74 5.59 4.78 -12.30
C SER A 74 7.11 4.91 -12.25
N ASP A 75 7.66 5.92 -12.95
CA ASP A 75 9.09 6.26 -12.90
C ASP A 75 9.44 7.24 -11.75
N LEU A 76 8.49 7.54 -10.85
CA LEU A 76 8.75 8.36 -9.67
C LEU A 76 9.73 7.66 -8.72
N ASP A 77 10.61 8.46 -8.12
CA ASP A 77 11.58 7.98 -7.15
C ASP A 77 10.93 7.56 -5.83
N ASP A 78 11.62 6.69 -5.10
CA ASP A 78 11.09 6.08 -3.87
C ASP A 78 10.84 7.10 -2.75
N GLU A 79 11.56 8.24 -2.71
CA GLU A 79 11.30 9.29 -1.71
C GLU A 79 10.01 10.06 -2.04
N THR A 80 9.78 10.36 -3.32
CA THR A 80 8.54 10.96 -3.80
C THR A 80 7.34 10.06 -3.50
N LEU A 81 7.46 8.77 -3.81
CA LEU A 81 6.40 7.79 -3.52
C LEU A 81 6.17 7.65 -2.01
N ALA A 82 7.22 7.63 -1.20
CA ALA A 82 7.09 7.59 0.25
C ALA A 82 6.35 8.83 0.80
N THR A 83 6.61 10.01 0.23
CA THR A 83 5.92 11.25 0.61
C THR A 83 4.43 11.17 0.32
N LEU A 84 4.05 10.61 -0.85
CA LEU A 84 2.65 10.37 -1.20
C LEU A 84 2.00 9.33 -0.30
N ALA A 85 2.70 8.25 0.04
CA ALA A 85 2.23 7.21 0.97
C ALA A 85 2.02 7.75 2.41
N GLU A 86 2.79 8.76 2.81
CA GLU A 86 2.59 9.50 4.07
C GLU A 86 1.38 10.45 4.03
N GLY A 87 0.68 10.54 2.90
CA GLY A 87 -0.45 11.47 2.71
C GLY A 87 -0.03 12.91 2.49
N ARG A 88 1.23 13.15 2.10
CA ARG A 88 1.76 14.50 1.91
C ARG A 88 1.85 14.83 0.43
N ASP A 89 1.27 15.97 0.05
CA ASP A 89 1.37 16.53 -1.30
C ASP A 89 2.46 17.61 -1.39
N GLU A 90 3.64 17.31 -0.85
CA GLU A 90 4.79 18.24 -0.84
C GLU A 90 5.94 17.66 -1.66
N GLN A 91 6.02 18.06 -2.94
CA GLN A 91 7.11 17.60 -3.81
C GLN A 91 8.37 18.44 -3.65
N ARG A 92 9.54 17.81 -3.88
CA ARG A 92 10.86 18.41 -3.64
C ARG A 92 11.12 19.64 -4.52
N ASP A 93 10.61 19.62 -5.74
CA ASP A 93 10.70 20.69 -6.72
C ASP A 93 9.51 20.65 -7.71
N GLN A 94 9.43 21.67 -8.56
CA GLN A 94 8.33 21.84 -9.50
C GLN A 94 8.31 20.77 -10.60
N GLU A 95 9.48 20.22 -10.98
CA GLU A 95 9.54 19.17 -12.00
C GLU A 95 8.96 17.86 -11.48
N THR A 96 9.26 17.51 -10.23
CA THR A 96 8.62 16.37 -9.55
C THR A 96 7.13 16.59 -9.34
N ALA A 97 6.71 17.80 -8.98
CA ALA A 97 5.28 18.13 -8.85
C ALA A 97 4.52 17.94 -10.16
N ASP A 98 5.06 18.44 -11.27
CA ASP A 98 4.45 18.31 -12.59
C ASP A 98 4.35 16.83 -13.01
N GLN A 99 5.38 16.02 -12.71
CA GLN A 99 5.35 14.58 -12.98
C GLN A 99 4.31 13.85 -12.15
N VAL A 100 4.22 14.15 -10.85
CA VAL A 100 3.21 13.56 -9.96
C VAL A 100 1.80 13.95 -10.42
N GLU A 101 1.57 15.20 -10.81
CA GLU A 101 0.28 15.66 -11.34
C GLU A 101 -0.07 14.97 -12.67
N GLU A 102 0.88 14.83 -13.59
CA GLU A 102 0.67 14.14 -14.87
C GLU A 102 0.32 12.66 -14.68
N ILE A 103 1.09 11.94 -13.86
CA ILE A 103 0.88 10.52 -13.58
C ILE A 103 -0.44 10.31 -12.87
N THR A 104 -0.71 11.08 -11.82
CA THR A 104 -1.94 10.98 -11.01
C THR A 104 -3.17 11.36 -11.84
N GLY A 105 -3.08 12.41 -12.67
CA GLY A 105 -4.16 12.83 -13.55
C GLY A 105 -4.48 11.77 -14.60
N THR A 106 -3.46 11.17 -15.22
CA THR A 106 -3.63 10.06 -16.17
C THR A 106 -4.22 8.83 -15.49
N ALA A 107 -3.68 8.44 -14.34
CA ALA A 107 -4.17 7.32 -13.55
C ALA A 107 -5.63 7.54 -13.12
N THR A 108 -5.99 8.75 -12.68
CA THR A 108 -7.36 9.08 -12.29
C THR A 108 -8.33 8.92 -13.47
N MET A 109 -7.98 9.44 -14.66
CA MET A 109 -8.82 9.26 -15.86
C MET A 109 -8.99 7.78 -16.23
N GLU A 110 -7.94 6.99 -16.14
CA GLU A 110 -7.99 5.55 -16.43
C GLU A 110 -8.78 4.75 -15.38
N CYS A 111 -8.58 5.05 -14.10
CA CYS A 111 -9.08 4.24 -12.99
C CYS A 111 -10.50 4.60 -12.54
N VAL A 112 -10.91 5.87 -12.68
CA VAL A 112 -12.29 6.31 -12.35
C VAL A 112 -13.27 5.94 -13.47
N SER A 113 -12.79 5.68 -14.68
CA SER A 113 -13.61 5.28 -15.83
C SER A 113 -13.65 3.77 -16.10
N ALA A 114 -12.87 2.99 -15.35
CA ALA A 114 -12.79 1.53 -15.44
C ALA A 114 -13.98 0.84 -14.74
#